data_AF-A0A936YQH8-F1
#
_entry.id   AF-A0A936YQH8-F1
#
_cell.length_a   1.000
_cell.length_b   1.000
_cell.length_c   1.000
_cell.angle_alpha   90.00
_cell.angle_beta   90.00
_cell.angle_gamma   90.00
#
_symmetry.space_group_name_H-M   'P 1'
#
loop_
_entity.id
_entity.type
_entity.pdbx_description
1 polymer ?
#
loop_
_entity_poly.entity_id
_entity_poly.type
_entity_poly.pdbx_seq_one_letter_code
_entity_poly.pdbx_strand_id
1 'polypeptide(L)' 'MNIARAYNNWVKYRQTVSELGRMSNRELGDLGIAREDIRKVARLAVR' A
#
# COMPACT_ATOMS: atom_id res chain seq x y z
N MET A 1 -19.67 -7.72 10.06
CA MET A 1 -18.73 -6.99 9.17
C MET A 1 -19.33 -5.64 8.84
N ASN A 2 -18.56 -4.54 8.94
CA ASN A 2 -19.05 -3.20 8.64
C ASN A 2 -18.62 -2.81 7.21
N ILE A 3 -19.59 -2.66 6.30
CA ILE A 3 -19.34 -2.36 4.86
C ILE A 3 -18.58 -1.04 4.70
N ALA A 4 -18.88 -0.02 5.50
CA ALA A 4 -18.17 1.26 5.46
C ALA A 4 -16.68 1.09 5.83
N ARG A 5 -16.38 0.23 6.81
CA ARG A 5 -14.99 -0.12 7.17
C ARG A 5 -14.29 -0.85 6.02
N ALA A 6 -14.95 -1.83 5.40
CA ALA A 6 -14.39 -2.57 4.27
C ALA A 6 -14.07 -1.65 3.08
N TYR A 7 -14.97 -0.71 2.77
CA TYR A 7 -14.75 0.29 1.72
C TYR A 7 -13.57 1.21 2.04
N ASN A 8 -13.51 1.75 3.26
CA ASN A 8 -12.41 2.62 3.67
C ASN A 8 -11.05 1.90 3.62
N ASN A 9 -11.00 0.63 4.03
CA ASN A 9 -9.79 -0.19 3.92
C ASN A 9 -9.39 -0.42 2.46
N TRP A 10 -10.35 -0.66 1.56
CA TRP A 10 -10.08 -0.79 0.13
C TRP A 10 -9.53 0.51 -0.48
N VAL A 11 -10.11 1.66 -0.14
CA VAL A 11 -9.61 2.98 -0.60
C VAL A 11 -8.17 3.19 -0.15
N LYS A 12 -7.87 3.01 1.15
CA LYS A 12 -6.52 3.15 1.69
C LYS A 12 -5.52 2.20 1.03
N TYR A 13 -5.89 0.93 0.85
CA TYR A 13 -5.04 -0.05 0.16
C TYR A 13 -4.67 0.43 -1.24
N ARG A 14 -5.65 0.87 -2.05
CA ARG A 14 -5.38 1.35 -3.41
C ARG A 14 -4.53 2.61 -3.40
N GLN A 15 -4.77 3.53 -2.47
CA GLN A 15 -3.96 4.72 -2.31
C GLN A 15 -2.50 4.36 -2.06
N THR A 16 -2.22 3.49 -1.08
CA THR A 16 -0.86 3.03 -0.77
C THR A 16 -0.19 2.34 -1.96
N VAL A 17 -0.91 1.49 -2.70
CA VAL A 17 -0.36 0.85 -3.91
C VAL A 17 -0.02 1.89 -4.98
N SER A 18 -0.88 2.88 -5.20
CA SER A 18 -0.66 3.93 -6.19
C SER A 18 0.50 4.85 -5.81
N GLU A 19 0.61 5.24 -4.53
CA GLU A 19 1.69 6.08 -4.03
C GLU A 19 3.05 5.38 -4.12
N LEU A 20 3.18 4.19 -3.51
CA LEU A 20 4.41 3.40 -3.58
C LEU A 20 4.75 2.99 -5.02
N GLY A 21 3.75 2.71 -5.85
CA GLY A 21 3.94 2.33 -7.26
C GLY A 21 4.54 3.44 -8.11
N ARG A 22 4.31 4.71 -7.75
CA ARG A 22 4.89 5.88 -8.42
C ARG A 22 6.32 6.19 -7.99
N MET A 23 6.76 5.65 -6.85
CA MET A 23 8.13 5.84 -6.36
C MET A 23 9.14 5.08 -7.24
N SER A 24 10.35 5.62 -7.32
CA SER A 24 11.49 4.97 -7.96
C SER A 24 12.03 3.80 -7.12
N ASN A 25 12.84 2.93 -7.72
CA ASN A 25 13.45 1.81 -6.99
C ASN A 25 14.37 2.31 -5.87
N ARG A 26 14.98 3.49 -6.03
CA ARG A 26 15.84 4.10 -5.02
C ARG A 26 15.01 4.57 -3.83
N GLU A 27 13.96 5.36 -4.07
CA GLU A 27 13.11 5.85 -2.99
C GLU A 27 12.42 4.70 -2.24
N LEU A 28 12.01 3.65 -2.95
CA LEU A 28 11.50 2.43 -2.33
C LEU A 28 12.60 1.73 -1.50
N GLY A 29 13.82 1.64 -2.04
CA GLY A 29 14.98 1.11 -1.33
C GLY A 29 15.35 1.89 -0.07
N ASP A 30 15.24 3.22 -0.10
CA ASP A 30 15.49 4.09 1.06
C ASP A 30 14.45 3.86 2.17
N LEU A 31 13.24 3.43 1.81
CA LEU A 31 12.21 2.98 2.76
C LEU A 31 12.36 1.51 3.19
N GLY A 32 13.32 0.77 2.61
CA GLY A 32 13.46 -0.67 2.82
C GLY A 32 12.33 -1.49 2.20
N ILE A 33 11.65 -0.98 1.18
CA ILE A 33 10.54 -1.64 0.49
C ILE A 33 11.01 -2.13 -0.88
N ALA A 34 10.83 -3.43 -1.14
CA ALA A 34 11.00 -3.97 -2.49
C ALA A 34 9.76 -3.70 -3.34
N ARG A 35 9.93 -3.49 -4.66
CA ARG A 35 8.84 -3.16 -5.60
C ARG A 35 7.75 -4.23 -5.58
N GLU A 36 8.14 -5.49 -5.51
CA GLU A 36 7.30 -6.68 -5.42
C GLU A 36 6.48 -6.73 -4.12
N ASP A 37 6.98 -6.13 -3.04
CA ASP A 37 6.36 -6.15 -1.73
C ASP A 37 5.30 -5.04 -1.55
N ILE A 38 5.18 -4.09 -2.47
CA ILE A 38 4.22 -2.96 -2.39
C ILE A 38 2.81 -3.44 -2.03
N ARG A 39 2.32 -4.51 -2.68
CA ARG A 39 0.96 -5.04 -2.40
C ARG A 39 0.85 -5.68 -1.02
N LYS A 40 1.93 -6.28 -0.52
CA LYS A 40 1.99 -6.87 0.82
C LYS A 40 1.99 -5.77 1.89
N VAL A 41 2.85 -4.76 1.72
CA VAL A 41 2.90 -3.57 2.59
C VAL A 41 1.56 -2.85 2.63
N ALA A 42 0.94 -2.61 1.48
CA ALA A 42 -0.37 -1.95 1.40
C ALA A 42 -1.48 -2.74 2.12
N ARG A 43 -1.43 -4.09 2.12
CA ARG A 43 -2.37 -4.92 2.89
C ARG A 43 -2.12 -4.83 4.40
N LEU A 44 -0.86 -4.75 4.82
CA LEU A 44 -0.50 -4.58 6.23
C LEU A 44 -0.92 -3.22 6.77
N ALA A 45 -0.87 -2.16 5.96
CA ALA A 45 -1.24 -0.80 6.35
C ALA A 45 -2.74 -0.60 6.66
N VAL A 46 -3.61 -1.51 6.20
CA VAL A 46 -5.08 -1.42 6.38
C VAL A 46 -5.64 -2.51 7.30
N ARG A 47 -4.75 -3.35 7.84
CA ARG A 47 -5.08 -4.39 8.82
C ARG A 47 -5.14 -3.80 10.22
#